data_AF-A0A7S1CZB4-F1
#
_entry.id   AF-A0A7S1CZB4-F1
#
_cell.length_a   1.000
_cell.length_b   1.000
_cell.length_c   1.000
_cell.angle_alpha   90.00
_cell.angle_beta   90.00
_cell.angle_gamma   90.00
#
_symmetry.space_group_name_H-M   'P 1'
#
loop_
_entity.id
_entity.type
_entity.pdbx_description
1 polymer ?
#
loop_
_entity_poly.entity_id
_entity_poly.type
_entity_poly.pdbx_seq_one_letter_code
_entity_poly.pdbx_strand_id
1 'polypeptide(L)'
;TTQTMKEIRLPSGSLGVFFKGIPPVVSRFGEDSVLDGILRVGDTIHAVRLEDGTEHTDFTKVGALGNVLRSNAHSEHRVLIISRNDDEQDPNEGPEVSVITKEDFEKEHKIVVLPVGSLGVSFKGNPPTIVSINKSSLLDGKVQVGDVVHKLLLPDDSELTNMDTVALVETLNQFIDSDGGRQLVLVPGQNKRT
;
A
#
# COMPACT_ATOMS: atom_id res chain seq x y z
N THR A 1 21.71 7.88 -13.66
CA THR A 1 20.76 8.16 -12.59
C THR A 1 19.38 7.80 -13.03
N THR A 2 18.84 6.73 -12.47
CA THR A 2 17.45 6.31 -12.74
C THR A 2 16.54 7.13 -11.82
N GLN A 3 15.61 7.88 -12.42
CA GLN A 3 14.55 8.55 -11.67
C GLN A 3 13.31 7.66 -11.70
N THR A 4 12.81 7.29 -10.53
CA THR A 4 11.53 6.58 -10.41
C THR A 4 10.43 7.55 -10.04
N MET A 5 9.28 7.42 -10.71
CA MET A 5 8.05 8.14 -10.37
C MET A 5 7.30 7.38 -9.28
N LYS A 6 6.79 8.09 -8.27
CA LYS A 6 6.05 7.50 -7.14
C LYS A 6 4.79 8.30 -6.84
N GLU A 7 3.72 7.60 -6.47
CA GLU A 7 2.48 8.17 -5.97
C GLU A 7 2.39 8.00 -4.44
N ILE A 8 2.23 9.09 -3.71
CA ILE A 8 2.21 9.12 -2.24
C ILE A 8 0.86 9.63 -1.76
N ARG A 9 0.10 8.79 -1.05
CA ARG A 9 -1.15 9.21 -0.39
C ARG A 9 -0.83 10.13 0.77
N LEU A 10 -1.53 11.25 0.87
CA LEU A 10 -1.32 12.26 1.89
C LEU A 10 -2.42 12.17 2.95
N PRO A 11 -2.08 12.16 4.24
CA PRO A 11 -3.08 12.23 5.30
C PRO A 11 -3.81 13.58 5.28
N SER A 12 -4.96 13.66 5.93
CA SER A 12 -5.59 14.94 6.26
C SER A 12 -4.73 15.75 7.24
N GLY A 13 -4.92 17.06 7.27
CA GLY A 13 -4.21 18.00 8.13
C GLY A 13 -2.92 18.57 7.56
N SER A 14 -2.13 19.13 8.47
CA SER A 14 -0.82 19.72 8.17
C SER A 14 0.22 18.64 7.94
N LEU A 15 0.92 18.73 6.81
CA LEU A 15 1.86 17.69 6.38
C LEU A 15 3.27 17.87 6.95
N GLY A 16 3.60 19.04 7.50
CA GLY A 16 4.92 19.31 8.07
C GLY A 16 6.09 19.31 7.06
N VAL A 17 5.82 19.32 5.76
CA VAL A 17 6.84 19.29 4.70
C VAL A 17 7.07 20.68 4.07
N PHE A 18 8.32 20.99 3.76
CA PHE A 18 8.72 22.27 3.13
C PHE A 18 9.32 22.03 1.75
N PHE A 19 8.91 22.83 0.77
CA PHE A 19 9.38 22.73 -0.61
C PHE A 19 10.21 23.94 -1.03
N LYS A 20 11.14 23.74 -1.97
CA LYS A 20 11.96 24.81 -2.60
C LYS A 20 12.12 24.55 -4.10
N GLY A 21 12.48 25.59 -4.86
CA GLY A 21 12.84 25.44 -6.28
C GLY A 21 11.64 25.27 -7.24
N ILE A 22 11.94 25.23 -8.53
CA ILE A 22 10.97 24.98 -9.60
C ILE A 22 11.61 23.96 -10.55
N PRO A 23 11.06 22.75 -10.74
CA PRO A 23 9.87 22.21 -10.07
C PRO A 23 10.04 22.15 -8.54
N PRO A 24 8.95 22.12 -7.74
CA PRO A 24 9.06 22.07 -6.28
C PRO A 24 9.77 20.81 -5.83
N VAL A 25 10.75 20.96 -4.94
CA VAL A 25 11.55 19.86 -4.38
C VAL A 25 11.42 19.86 -2.87
N VAL A 26 11.27 18.68 -2.26
CA VAL A 26 11.28 18.53 -0.80
C VAL A 26 12.62 19.03 -0.25
N SER A 27 12.56 19.98 0.68
CA SER A 27 13.73 20.67 1.20
C SER A 27 14.08 20.28 2.63
N ARG A 28 13.05 20.03 3.46
CA ARG A 28 13.15 19.64 4.86
C ARG A 28 11.77 19.23 5.39
N PHE A 29 11.78 18.61 6.56
CA PHE A 29 10.61 18.27 7.36
C PHE A 29 10.60 19.08 8.66
N GLY A 30 9.41 19.37 9.18
CA GLY A 30 9.22 19.82 10.56
C GLY A 30 9.32 18.64 11.53
N GLU A 31 9.52 18.95 12.82
CA GLU A 31 9.72 17.93 13.87
C GLU A 31 8.57 16.92 13.97
N ASP A 32 7.34 17.34 13.68
CA ASP A 32 6.13 16.49 13.73
C ASP A 32 5.59 16.14 12.34
N SER A 33 6.46 16.08 11.32
CA SER A 33 6.04 15.80 9.95
C SER A 33 5.54 14.37 9.79
N VAL A 34 4.25 14.22 9.48
CA VAL A 34 3.63 12.93 9.15
C VAL A 34 4.13 12.29 7.86
N LEU A 35 4.91 13.03 7.06
CA LEU A 35 5.52 12.54 5.83
C LEU A 35 7.01 12.17 5.99
N ASP A 36 7.55 12.28 7.22
CA ASP A 36 8.90 11.81 7.50
C ASP A 36 8.96 10.28 7.32
N GLY A 37 10.04 9.80 6.69
CA GLY A 37 10.17 8.39 6.25
C GLY A 37 9.32 8.00 5.03
N ILE A 38 8.41 8.85 4.54
CA ILE A 38 7.63 8.62 3.31
C ILE A 38 8.24 9.40 2.13
N LEU A 39 8.41 10.71 2.33
CA LEU A 39 9.13 11.58 1.41
C LEU A 39 10.59 11.69 1.83
N ARG A 40 11.44 12.06 0.88
CA ARG A 40 12.86 12.35 1.11
C ARG A 40 13.19 13.77 0.70
N VAL A 41 14.14 14.38 1.40
CA VAL A 41 14.77 15.62 0.92
C VAL A 41 15.37 15.33 -0.46
N GLY A 42 15.05 16.16 -1.45
CA GLY A 42 15.44 15.94 -2.85
C GLY A 42 14.34 15.36 -3.74
N ASP A 43 13.25 14.81 -3.19
CA ASP A 43 12.11 14.38 -4.00
C ASP A 43 11.51 15.56 -4.76
N THR A 44 11.33 15.40 -6.07
CA THR A 44 10.75 16.42 -6.94
C THR A 44 9.26 16.20 -7.12
N ILE A 45 8.44 17.21 -6.89
CA ILE A 45 6.99 17.15 -6.99
C ILE A 45 6.55 17.51 -8.40
N HIS A 46 5.85 16.59 -9.06
CA HIS A 46 5.31 16.78 -10.41
C HIS A 46 3.82 17.14 -10.39
N ALA A 47 3.04 16.46 -9.56
CA ALA A 47 1.60 16.68 -9.50
C ALA A 47 0.99 16.46 -8.11
N VAL A 48 -0.20 17.01 -7.92
CA VAL A 48 -1.12 16.68 -6.83
C VAL A 48 -2.46 16.30 -7.42
N ARG A 49 -2.92 15.08 -7.15
CA ARG A 49 -4.26 14.62 -7.48
C ARG A 49 -5.15 14.72 -6.24
N LEU A 50 -6.32 15.32 -6.39
CA LEU A 50 -7.31 15.52 -5.34
C LEU A 50 -8.40 14.44 -5.40
N GLU A 51 -9.25 14.41 -4.37
CA GLU A 51 -10.32 13.41 -4.22
C GLU A 51 -11.38 13.46 -5.32
N ASP A 52 -11.61 14.64 -5.89
CA ASP A 52 -12.52 14.85 -7.02
C ASP A 52 -11.92 14.42 -8.37
N GLY A 53 -10.69 13.87 -8.34
CA GLY A 53 -9.93 13.49 -9.52
C GLY A 53 -9.20 14.65 -10.20
N THR A 54 -9.35 15.88 -9.72
CA THR A 54 -8.63 17.05 -10.23
C THR A 54 -7.14 16.86 -10.01
N GLU A 55 -6.35 17.01 -11.08
CA GLU A 55 -4.90 16.93 -11.04
C GLU A 55 -4.29 18.31 -11.28
N HIS A 56 -3.45 18.74 -10.33
CA HIS A 56 -2.67 19.96 -10.42
C HIS A 56 -1.23 19.59 -10.80
N THR A 57 -0.79 20.02 -11.98
CA THR A 57 0.56 19.81 -12.51
C THR A 57 1.31 21.14 -12.68
N ASP A 58 2.53 21.08 -13.22
CA ASP A 58 3.26 22.25 -13.74
C ASP A 58 3.37 23.40 -12.72
N PHE A 59 3.75 23.06 -11.49
CA PHE A 59 3.94 24.04 -10.42
C PHE A 59 5.12 24.98 -10.72
N THR A 60 4.83 26.05 -11.46
CA THR A 60 5.79 27.12 -11.81
C THR A 60 6.11 28.06 -10.65
N LYS A 61 5.44 27.91 -9.51
CA LYS A 61 5.68 28.65 -8.27
C LYS A 61 5.56 27.70 -7.08
N VAL A 62 6.57 27.66 -6.21
CA VAL A 62 6.55 26.86 -4.97
C VAL A 62 5.27 27.10 -4.14
N GLY A 63 4.82 28.35 -4.06
CA GLY A 63 3.61 28.71 -3.34
C GLY A 63 2.32 28.10 -3.90
N ALA A 64 2.27 27.78 -5.20
CA ALA A 64 1.09 27.18 -5.81
C ALA A 64 0.82 25.77 -5.26
N LEU A 65 1.87 24.94 -5.15
CA LEU A 65 1.79 23.62 -4.54
C LEU A 65 1.33 23.72 -3.08
N GLY A 66 1.97 24.59 -2.29
CA GLY A 66 1.62 24.79 -0.89
C GLY A 66 0.16 25.24 -0.70
N ASN A 67 -0.35 26.08 -1.60
CA ASN A 67 -1.74 26.54 -1.58
C ASN A 67 -2.72 25.41 -1.91
N VAL A 68 -2.45 24.59 -2.92
CA VAL A 68 -3.28 23.41 -3.26
C VAL A 68 -3.35 22.46 -2.07
N LEU A 69 -2.19 22.12 -1.48
CA LEU A 69 -2.12 21.23 -0.33
C LEU A 69 -2.83 21.82 0.90
N ARG A 70 -2.69 23.12 1.17
CA ARG A 70 -3.35 23.76 2.32
C ARG A 70 -4.86 23.87 2.14
N SER A 71 -5.32 24.24 0.94
CA SER A 71 -6.75 24.43 0.65
C SER A 71 -7.52 23.11 0.71
N ASN A 72 -6.84 22.00 0.42
CA ASN A 72 -7.39 20.65 0.47
C ASN A 72 -6.90 19.85 1.69
N ALA A 73 -6.42 20.52 2.74
CA ALA A 73 -5.86 19.83 3.91
C ALA A 73 -6.87 18.89 4.59
N HIS A 74 -8.17 19.12 4.44
CA HIS A 74 -9.21 18.26 5.02
C HIS A 74 -9.39 16.93 4.28
N SER A 75 -8.86 16.78 3.06
CA SER A 75 -9.05 15.58 2.24
C SER A 75 -7.98 14.51 2.53
N GLU A 76 -8.44 13.28 2.76
CA GLU A 76 -7.61 12.08 3.02
C GLU A 76 -7.23 11.32 1.74
N HIS A 77 -7.80 11.70 0.60
CA HIS A 77 -7.58 11.03 -0.69
C HIS A 77 -6.65 11.80 -1.63
N ARG A 78 -5.87 12.73 -1.09
CA ARG A 78 -4.88 13.47 -1.87
C ARG A 78 -3.69 12.57 -2.20
N VAL A 79 -3.20 12.66 -3.44
CA VAL A 79 -2.04 11.91 -3.90
C VAL A 79 -0.99 12.88 -4.43
N LEU A 80 0.25 12.74 -3.96
CA LEU A 80 1.42 13.46 -4.44
C LEU A 80 2.14 12.60 -5.48
N ILE A 81 2.40 13.13 -6.67
CA ILE A 81 3.21 12.44 -7.70
C ILE A 81 4.60 13.04 -7.68
N ILE A 82 5.61 12.22 -7.43
CA ILE A 82 7.00 12.65 -7.25
C ILE A 82 7.98 11.89 -8.15
N SER A 83 9.16 12.46 -8.40
CA SER A 83 10.32 11.73 -8.89
C SER A 83 11.44 11.71 -7.85
N ARG A 84 12.10 10.55 -7.71
CA ARG A 84 13.20 10.30 -6.78
C ARG A 84 14.40 9.74 -7.54
N ASN A 85 15.61 10.23 -7.23
CA ASN A 85 16.85 9.61 -7.68
C ASN A 85 17.17 8.44 -6.74
N ASP A 86 17.22 7.22 -7.26
CA ASP A 86 17.49 6.03 -6.42
C ASP A 86 19.00 5.81 -6.16
N ASP A 87 19.89 6.61 -6.77
CA ASP A 87 21.35 6.47 -6.64
C ASP A 87 21.95 7.29 -5.47
N GLU A 88 21.19 8.19 -4.85
CA GLU A 88 21.63 8.94 -3.65
C GLU A 88 21.18 8.19 -2.39
N GLN A 89 22.00 7.23 -1.94
CA GLN A 89 21.86 6.62 -0.62
C GLN A 89 22.16 7.66 0.46
N ASP A 90 21.17 7.98 1.31
CA ASP A 90 21.42 8.70 2.56
C ASP A 90 22.18 7.75 3.50
N PRO A 91 23.39 8.10 3.96
CA PRO A 91 24.17 7.26 4.86
C PRO A 91 23.52 7.05 6.25
N ASN A 92 22.39 7.69 6.55
CA ASN A 92 21.63 7.53 7.79
C ASN A 92 20.33 6.72 7.63
N GLU A 93 20.00 6.21 6.43
CA GLU A 93 18.83 5.35 6.28
C GLU A 93 19.09 3.95 6.87
N GLY A 94 18.27 3.57 7.85
CA GLY A 94 18.06 2.16 8.21
C GLY A 94 17.55 1.34 7.02
N PRO A 95 17.43 0.01 7.14
CA PRO A 95 17.21 -0.88 5.99
C PRO A 95 16.00 -0.45 5.14
N GLU A 96 16.27 -0.33 3.83
CA GLU A 96 15.36 0.14 2.76
C GLU A 96 13.96 -0.47 2.84
N VAL A 97 12.92 0.38 2.77
CA VAL A 97 11.59 -0.07 2.35
C VAL A 97 11.54 0.03 0.83
N SER A 98 11.75 -1.10 0.16
CA SER A 98 11.60 -1.22 -1.29
C SER A 98 10.18 -0.81 -1.71
N VAL A 99 10.07 0.19 -2.59
CA VAL A 99 8.79 0.59 -3.17
C VAL A 99 8.44 -0.45 -4.23
N ILE A 100 7.61 -1.41 -3.85
CA ILE A 100 7.13 -2.47 -4.74
C ILE A 100 6.16 -1.82 -5.74
N THR A 101 6.47 -1.86 -7.03
CA THR A 101 5.53 -1.40 -8.08
C THR A 101 4.30 -2.31 -8.08
N LYS A 102 3.13 -1.84 -8.55
CA LYS A 102 1.93 -2.71 -8.65
C LYS A 102 2.22 -4.00 -9.45
N GLU A 103 3.05 -3.89 -10.48
CA GLU A 103 3.48 -5.01 -11.32
C GLU A 103 4.42 -5.96 -10.56
N ASP A 104 5.30 -5.47 -9.70
CA ASP A 104 6.15 -6.32 -8.84
C ASP A 104 5.37 -6.91 -7.66
N PHE A 105 4.37 -6.17 -7.16
CA PHE A 105 3.46 -6.64 -6.12
C PHE A 105 2.62 -7.80 -6.66
N GLU A 106 2.09 -7.70 -7.87
CA GLU A 106 1.32 -8.78 -8.52
C GLU A 106 2.20 -9.96 -8.98
N LYS A 107 3.52 -9.78 -9.12
CA LYS A 107 4.47 -10.89 -9.32
C LYS A 107 4.73 -11.67 -8.03
N GLU A 108 4.82 -10.95 -6.91
CA GLU A 108 5.14 -11.54 -5.60
C GLU A 108 3.90 -11.90 -4.77
N HIS A 109 2.73 -11.38 -5.13
CA HIS A 109 1.49 -11.57 -4.42
C HIS A 109 0.38 -12.05 -5.34
N LYS A 110 -0.36 -13.03 -4.84
CA LYS A 110 -1.51 -13.63 -5.49
C LYS A 110 -2.78 -13.12 -4.84
N ILE A 111 -3.62 -12.45 -5.62
CA ILE A 111 -4.92 -11.96 -5.17
C ILE A 111 -5.99 -13.02 -5.47
N VAL A 112 -6.75 -13.41 -4.44
CA VAL A 112 -7.79 -14.44 -4.54
C VAL A 112 -9.10 -13.91 -4.00
N VAL A 113 -10.11 -13.80 -4.88
CA VAL A 113 -11.48 -13.45 -4.50
C VAL A 113 -12.10 -14.62 -3.74
N LEU A 114 -12.65 -14.34 -2.56
CA LEU A 114 -13.25 -15.34 -1.70
C LEU A 114 -14.75 -15.50 -2.03
N PRO A 115 -15.23 -16.73 -2.22
CA PRO A 115 -16.66 -16.99 -2.37
C PRO A 115 -17.39 -16.75 -1.05
N VAL A 116 -18.72 -16.63 -1.13
CA VAL A 116 -19.61 -16.71 0.04
C VAL A 116 -19.55 -18.12 0.66
N GLY A 117 -19.81 -18.20 1.97
CA GLY A 117 -19.85 -19.47 2.69
C GLY A 117 -18.48 -19.98 3.14
N SER A 118 -18.46 -21.26 3.55
CA SER A 118 -17.26 -21.90 4.06
C SER A 118 -16.18 -22.03 2.98
N LEU A 119 -14.99 -21.53 3.28
CA LEU A 119 -13.87 -21.52 2.35
C LEU A 119 -13.17 -22.88 2.24
N GLY A 120 -13.39 -23.80 3.18
CA GLY A 120 -12.76 -25.13 3.15
C GLY A 120 -11.22 -25.10 3.21
N VAL A 121 -10.63 -24.05 3.76
CA VAL A 121 -9.17 -23.89 3.95
C VAL A 121 -8.87 -23.77 5.44
N SER A 122 -7.73 -24.31 5.88
CA SER A 122 -7.23 -24.15 7.24
C SER A 122 -5.94 -23.37 7.25
N PHE A 123 -5.81 -22.46 8.21
CA PHE A 123 -4.65 -21.62 8.42
C PHE A 123 -3.94 -22.00 9.72
N LYS A 124 -2.62 -21.79 9.77
CA LYS A 124 -1.81 -21.95 10.98
C LYS A 124 -0.66 -20.95 10.99
N GLY A 125 -0.19 -20.63 12.19
CA GLY A 125 1.04 -19.85 12.39
C GLY A 125 0.77 -18.36 12.51
N ASN A 126 1.85 -17.60 12.57
CA ASN A 126 1.83 -16.14 12.51
C ASN A 126 3.08 -15.71 11.73
N PRO A 127 2.96 -15.24 10.47
CA PRO A 127 1.71 -14.91 9.76
C PRO A 127 0.87 -16.15 9.39
N PRO A 128 -0.45 -16.00 9.15
CA PRO A 128 -1.36 -17.11 8.85
C PRO A 128 -0.96 -17.77 7.53
N THR A 129 -0.68 -19.07 7.56
CA THR A 129 -0.24 -19.85 6.40
C THR A 129 -1.25 -20.94 6.10
N ILE A 130 -1.58 -21.16 4.82
CA ILE A 130 -2.50 -22.23 4.40
C ILE A 130 -1.81 -23.57 4.62
N VAL A 131 -2.39 -24.41 5.50
CA VAL A 131 -1.84 -25.75 5.81
C VAL A 131 -2.64 -26.89 5.22
N SER A 132 -3.90 -26.66 4.85
CA SER A 132 -4.73 -27.65 4.18
C SER A 132 -5.87 -27.00 3.40
N ILE A 133 -6.22 -27.61 2.27
CA ILE A 133 -7.34 -27.22 1.41
C ILE A 133 -8.21 -28.47 1.23
N ASN A 134 -9.50 -28.35 1.53
CA ASN A 134 -10.45 -29.41 1.26
C ASN A 134 -10.65 -29.54 -0.27
N LYS A 135 -10.66 -30.77 -0.80
CA LYS A 135 -10.91 -31.03 -2.23
C LYS A 135 -12.26 -30.51 -2.74
N SER A 136 -13.25 -30.34 -1.85
CA SER A 136 -14.54 -29.75 -2.20
C SER A 136 -14.57 -28.23 -2.03
N SER A 137 -13.44 -27.59 -1.71
CA SER A 137 -13.34 -26.14 -1.56
C SER A 137 -13.43 -25.44 -2.90
N LEU A 138 -14.15 -24.32 -2.93
CA LEU A 138 -14.16 -23.38 -4.07
C LEU A 138 -12.84 -22.62 -4.27
N LEU A 139 -11.90 -22.77 -3.33
CA LEU A 139 -10.54 -22.27 -3.40
C LEU A 139 -9.53 -23.34 -3.86
N ASP A 140 -9.96 -24.59 -4.05
CA ASP A 140 -9.08 -25.62 -4.62
C ASP A 140 -8.62 -25.21 -6.02
N GLY A 141 -7.32 -25.35 -6.29
CA GLY A 141 -6.65 -24.82 -7.48
C GLY A 141 -6.46 -23.29 -7.52
N LYS A 142 -7.13 -22.52 -6.66
CA LYS A 142 -6.95 -21.05 -6.56
C LYS A 142 -5.95 -20.63 -5.49
N VAL A 143 -5.74 -21.45 -4.47
CA VAL A 143 -4.69 -21.28 -3.45
C VAL A 143 -3.91 -22.57 -3.32
N GLN A 144 -2.71 -22.51 -2.74
CA GLN A 144 -1.90 -23.71 -2.47
C GLN A 144 -1.52 -23.77 -0.99
N VAL A 145 -1.28 -25.00 -0.51
CA VAL A 145 -0.66 -25.20 0.80
C VAL A 145 0.72 -24.54 0.80
N GLY A 146 1.00 -23.79 1.85
CA GLY A 146 2.22 -22.98 1.99
C GLY A 146 2.04 -21.51 1.63
N ASP A 147 0.96 -21.11 0.94
CA ASP A 147 0.67 -19.69 0.73
C ASP A 147 0.47 -18.98 2.07
N VAL A 148 1.08 -17.81 2.21
CA VAL A 148 1.03 -16.99 3.42
C VAL A 148 0.07 -15.83 3.20
N VAL A 149 -0.85 -15.61 4.13
CA VAL A 149 -1.76 -14.47 4.10
C VAL A 149 -1.00 -13.21 4.47
N HIS A 150 -0.86 -12.31 3.51
CA HIS A 150 -0.27 -11.00 3.71
C HIS A 150 -1.32 -9.97 4.15
N LYS A 151 -2.49 -10.01 3.51
CA LYS A 151 -3.57 -9.04 3.70
C LYS A 151 -4.93 -9.62 3.35
N LEU A 152 -5.98 -9.14 4.03
CA LEU A 152 -7.39 -9.36 3.71
C LEU A 152 -8.02 -8.03 3.30
N LEU A 153 -8.65 -7.98 2.13
CA LEU A 153 -9.54 -6.89 1.73
C LEU A 153 -10.98 -7.29 1.98
N LEU A 154 -11.74 -6.38 2.58
CA LEU A 154 -13.15 -6.53 2.87
C LEU A 154 -14.01 -5.79 1.82
N PRO A 155 -15.33 -6.06 1.75
CA PRO A 155 -16.20 -5.46 0.72
C PRO A 155 -16.39 -3.95 0.86
N ASP A 156 -16.07 -3.37 2.02
CA ASP A 156 -16.09 -1.94 2.32
C ASP A 156 -14.75 -1.24 1.98
N ASP A 157 -13.90 -1.90 1.20
CA ASP A 157 -12.52 -1.51 0.88
C ASP A 157 -11.59 -1.43 2.11
N SER A 158 -12.01 -1.93 3.28
CA SER A 158 -11.15 -2.01 4.46
C SER A 158 -10.03 -3.03 4.25
N GLU A 159 -8.84 -2.66 4.70
CA GLU A 159 -7.62 -3.43 4.54
C GLU A 159 -7.09 -3.91 5.88
N LEU A 160 -6.99 -5.22 6.07
CA LEU A 160 -6.44 -5.81 7.27
C LEU A 160 -5.10 -6.49 6.98
N THR A 161 -4.06 -6.01 7.64
CA THR A 161 -2.68 -6.50 7.54
C THR A 161 -2.17 -6.98 8.91
N ASN A 162 -1.08 -7.74 8.94
CA ASN A 162 -0.43 -8.21 10.18
C ASN A 162 -1.35 -8.95 11.17
N MET A 163 -2.41 -9.58 10.67
CA MET A 163 -3.32 -10.37 11.50
C MET A 163 -2.68 -11.71 11.87
N ASP A 164 -2.91 -12.16 13.09
CA ASP A 164 -2.64 -13.56 13.43
C ASP A 164 -3.73 -14.50 12.89
N THR A 165 -3.50 -15.81 13.00
CA THR A 165 -4.44 -16.82 12.47
C THR A 165 -5.83 -16.72 13.11
N VAL A 166 -5.91 -16.37 14.40
CA VAL A 166 -7.18 -16.30 15.12
C VAL A 166 -7.99 -15.11 14.60
N ALA A 167 -7.39 -13.92 14.58
CA ALA A 167 -8.02 -12.70 14.07
C ALA A 167 -8.46 -12.85 12.60
N LEU A 168 -7.63 -13.50 11.77
CA LEU A 168 -7.99 -13.78 10.38
C LEU A 168 -9.24 -14.68 10.30
N VAL A 169 -9.27 -15.79 11.02
CA VAL A 169 -10.40 -16.75 10.95
C VAL A 169 -11.67 -16.14 11.52
N GLU A 170 -11.58 -15.39 12.62
CA GLU A 170 -12.73 -14.68 13.19
C GLU A 170 -13.31 -13.67 12.19
N THR A 171 -12.46 -12.89 11.54
CA THR A 171 -12.88 -11.94 10.50
C THR A 171 -13.51 -12.66 9.31
N LEU A 172 -12.90 -13.73 8.81
CA LEU A 172 -13.46 -14.50 7.69
C LEU A 172 -14.83 -15.12 8.02
N ASN A 173 -15.04 -15.53 9.27
CA ASN A 173 -16.33 -16.03 9.75
C ASN A 173 -17.37 -14.93 9.91
N GLN A 174 -16.96 -13.74 10.40
CA GLN A 174 -17.86 -12.60 10.55
C GLN A 174 -18.44 -12.15 9.20
N PHE A 175 -17.65 -12.24 8.13
CA PHE A 175 -18.06 -11.85 6.78
C PHE A 175 -18.42 -13.04 5.88
N ILE A 176 -18.79 -14.20 6.46
CA ILE A 176 -19.02 -15.44 5.71
C ILE A 176 -20.14 -15.32 4.66
N ASP A 177 -21.17 -14.54 4.97
CA ASP A 177 -22.36 -14.32 4.12
C ASP A 177 -22.30 -13.02 3.32
N SER A 178 -21.16 -12.31 3.32
CA SER A 178 -21.02 -11.08 2.56
C SER A 178 -21.01 -11.37 1.05
N ASP A 179 -21.97 -10.80 0.33
CA ASP A 179 -22.19 -10.95 -1.12
C ASP A 179 -21.02 -10.38 -1.95
N GLY A 180 -19.92 -11.15 -2.01
CA GLY A 180 -18.73 -10.81 -2.78
C GLY A 180 -17.89 -9.67 -2.18
N GLY A 181 -16.74 -9.42 -2.79
CA GLY A 181 -15.84 -8.31 -2.42
C GLY A 181 -14.68 -8.68 -1.48
N ARG A 182 -14.75 -9.80 -0.77
CA ARG A 182 -13.63 -10.27 0.06
C ARG A 182 -12.49 -10.80 -0.80
N GLN A 183 -11.26 -10.39 -0.51
CA GLN A 183 -10.07 -10.86 -1.23
C GLN A 183 -8.93 -11.17 -0.27
N LEU A 184 -8.26 -12.30 -0.47
CA LEU A 184 -6.96 -12.56 0.15
C LEU A 184 -5.85 -12.11 -0.79
N VAL A 185 -4.88 -11.39 -0.24
CA VAL A 185 -3.58 -11.17 -0.85
C VAL A 185 -2.61 -12.15 -0.19
N LEU A 186 -2.10 -13.06 -0.99
CA LEU A 186 -1.25 -14.16 -0.55
C LEU A 186 0.17 -13.96 -1.08
N VAL A 187 1.18 -14.21 -0.26
CA VAL A 187 2.54 -14.42 -0.74
C VAL A 187 2.69 -15.92 -1.05
N PRO A 188 3.05 -16.31 -2.29
CA PRO A 188 3.24 -17.69 -2.63
C PRO A 188 4.25 -18.36 -1.71
N GLY A 189 3.86 -19.49 -1.12
CA GLY A 189 4.79 -20.29 -0.33
C GLY A 189 5.98 -20.72 -1.19
N GLN A 190 7.20 -20.50 -0.71
CA GLN A 190 8.40 -21.10 -1.29
C GLN A 190 8.27 -22.62 -1.17
N ASN A 191 7.69 -23.27 -2.18
CA ASN A 191 7.67 -24.71 -2.26
C ASN A 191 9.12 -25.19 -2.30
N LYS A 192 9.62 -25.74 -1.19
CA LYS A 192 10.75 -26.66 -1.24
C LYS A 192 10.31 -27.82 -2.13
N ARG A 193 10.71 -27.75 -3.40
CA ARG A 193 10.80 -28.93 -4.27
C ARG A 193 11.72 -29.92 -3.55
N THR A 194 11.13 -30.86 -2.81
CA THR A 194 11.76 -32.14 -2.50
C THR A 194 11.72 -33.03 -3.72
#